data_AF-A0A7J5TVW0-F1
#
_entry.id   AF-A0A7J5TVW0-F1
#
_cell.length_a   1.000
_cell.length_b   1.000
_cell.length_c   1.000
_cell.angle_alpha   90.00
_cell.angle_beta   90.00
_cell.angle_gamma   90.00
#
_symmetry.space_group_name_H-M   'P 1'
#
loop_
_entity.id
_entity.type
_entity.pdbx_description
1 polymer ?
#
loop_
_entity_poly.entity_id
_entity_poly.type
_entity_poly.pdbx_seq_one_letter_code
_entity_poly.pdbx_strand_id
1 'polypeptide(L)' 'MYSESFLSKQQLIELYRTSYRRFVVAIESIKEQIGWKSGKQYFSPKQVRIIIEHLGPPLGSNDFN' A
#
# COMPACT_ATOMS: atom_id res chain seq x y z
N MET A 1 4.58 2.71 12.06
CA MET A 1 5.94 2.94 11.53
C MET A 1 6.09 2.83 10.00
N TYR A 2 5.07 2.44 9.22
CA TYR A 2 5.22 2.29 7.75
C TYR A 2 4.89 3.54 6.92
N SER A 3 4.22 4.53 7.51
CA SER A 3 3.76 5.75 6.82
C SER A 3 4.87 6.75 6.50
N GLU A 4 6.11 6.50 6.95
CA GLU A 4 7.25 7.43 6.81
C GLU A 4 8.31 6.94 5.81
N SER A 5 8.11 5.75 5.22
CA SER A 5 9.07 5.13 4.31
C SER A 5 8.56 5.08 2.87
N PHE A 6 9.49 5.13 1.91
CA PHE A 6 9.18 4.80 0.52
C PHE A 6 9.00 3.29 0.38
N LEU A 7 7.87 2.86 -0.19
CA LEU A 7 7.58 1.45 -0.37
C LEU A 7 7.38 1.10 -1.84
N SER A 8 7.98 0.02 -2.29
CA SER A 8 7.67 -0.58 -3.58
C SER A 8 6.31 -1.26 -3.58
N LYS A 9 5.77 -1.54 -4.77
CA LYS A 9 4.57 -2.39 -4.92
C LYS A 9 4.70 -3.72 -4.20
N GLN A 10 5.84 -4.39 -4.34
CA GLN A 10 6.07 -5.69 -3.73
C GLN A 10 6.03 -5.60 -2.20
N GLN A 11 6.71 -4.62 -1.62
CA GLN A 11 6.68 -4.40 -0.17
C GLN A 11 5.26 -4.12 0.36
N LEU A 12 4.46 -3.33 -0.36
CA LEU A 12 3.05 -3.12 0.01
C LEU A 12 2.25 -4.42 -0.06
N ILE A 13 2.39 -5.20 -1.13
CA ILE A 13 1.66 -6.47 -1.28
C ILE A 13 2.03 -7.46 -0.18
N GLU A 14 3.31 -7.55 0.17
CA GLU A 14 3.83 -8.35 1.29
C GLU A 14 3.29 -7.84 2.63
N LEU A 15 3.28 -6.52 2.84
CA LEU A 15 2.76 -5.88 4.05
C LEU A 15 1.27 -6.20 4.27
N TYR A 16 0.46 -6.20 3.21
CA TYR A 16 -0.95 -6.60 3.27
C TYR A 16 -1.19 -8.11 3.16
N ARG A 17 -0.13 -8.92 3.06
CA ARG A 17 -0.18 -10.38 2.95
C ARG A 17 -1.18 -10.88 1.91
N THR A 18 -1.18 -10.23 0.75
CA THR A 18 -2.14 -10.51 -0.33
C THR A 18 -1.43 -10.81 -1.65
N SER A 19 -2.20 -11.16 -2.68
CA SER A 19 -1.66 -11.31 -4.04
C SER A 19 -1.69 -9.99 -4.80
N TYR A 20 -0.83 -9.83 -5.81
CA TYR A 20 -0.82 -8.66 -6.68
C TYR A 20 -2.22 -8.35 -7.25
N ARG A 21 -2.93 -9.37 -7.76
CA ARG A 21 -4.26 -9.19 -8.36
C ARG A 21 -5.27 -8.66 -7.35
N ARG A 22 -5.29 -9.22 -6.13
CA ARG A 22 -6.19 -8.75 -5.06
C ARG A 22 -5.84 -7.34 -4.60
N PHE A 23 -4.55 -7.04 -4.47
CA PHE A 23 -4.09 -5.70 -4.10
C PHE A 23 -4.54 -4.65 -5.13
N VAL A 24 -4.31 -4.91 -6.42
CA VAL A 24 -4.69 -4.00 -7.51
C VAL A 24 -6.19 -3.71 -7.52
N VAL A 25 -7.02 -4.74 -7.32
CA VAL A 25 -8.48 -4.56 -7.20
C VAL A 25 -8.83 -3.71 -5.98
N ALA A 26 -8.16 -3.94 -4.84
CA ALA A 26 -8.43 -3.22 -3.61
C ALA A 26 -8.07 -1.72 -3.68
N ILE A 27 -7.08 -1.35 -4.50
CA ILE A 27 -6.69 0.06 -4.68
C ILE A 27 -7.29 0.72 -5.93
N GLU A 28 -8.17 0.04 -6.67
CA GLU A 28 -8.64 0.50 -7.99
C GLU A 28 -9.17 1.93 -7.93
N SER A 29 -9.97 2.24 -6.92
CA SER A 29 -10.60 3.55 -6.75
C SER A 29 -9.64 4.70 -6.42
N ILE A 30 -8.42 4.40 -5.96
CA ILE A 30 -7.42 5.41 -5.57
C ILE A 30 -6.20 5.44 -6.50
N LYS A 31 -6.17 4.64 -7.58
CA LYS A 31 -5.02 4.52 -8.48
C LYS A 31 -4.54 5.86 -9.04
N GLU A 32 -5.46 6.73 -9.45
CA GLU A 32 -5.13 8.06 -9.96
C GLU A 32 -4.51 8.93 -8.86
N GLN A 33 -5.10 8.91 -7.67
CA GLN A 33 -4.65 9.68 -6.51
C GLN A 33 -3.23 9.31 -6.07
N ILE A 34 -2.90 8.02 -6.11
CA ILE A 34 -1.56 7.53 -5.75
C ILE A 34 -0.59 7.52 -6.95
N GLY A 35 -1.04 7.95 -8.13
CA GLY A 35 -0.24 7.96 -9.35
C GLY A 35 0.29 6.57 -9.73
N TRP A 36 -0.58 5.56 -9.72
CA TRP A 36 -0.21 4.19 -10.08
C TRP A 36 0.29 4.10 -11.53
N LYS A 37 1.48 3.54 -11.73
CA LYS A 37 2.11 3.34 -13.04
C LYS A 37 2.30 1.85 -13.31
N SER A 38 2.39 1.43 -14.56
CA SER A 38 2.82 0.06 -14.89
C SER A 38 4.30 -0.16 -14.52
N GLY A 39 4.70 -1.42 -14.30
CA GLY A 39 6.09 -1.76 -13.99
C GLY A 39 6.53 -1.46 -12.56
N LYS A 40 7.85 -1.26 -12.37
CA LYS A 40 8.49 -0.98 -11.08
C LYS A 40 8.17 0.45 -10.64
N GLN A 41 7.70 0.60 -9.40
CA GLN A 41 7.35 1.88 -8.80
C GLN A 41 7.58 1.82 -7.29
N TYR A 42 8.04 2.95 -6.74
CA TYR A 42 8.04 3.25 -5.32
C TYR A 42 6.99 4.32 -5.03
N PHE A 43 6.29 4.15 -3.92
CA PHE A 43 5.32 5.10 -3.38
C PHE A 43 6.00 5.92 -2.29
N SER A 44 5.84 7.22 -2.35
CA SER A 44 6.28 8.14 -1.30
C SER A 44 5.51 7.92 0.01
N PRO A 45 6.02 8.38 1.16
CA PRO A 45 5.33 8.32 2.44
C PRO A 45 3.87 8.81 2.38
N LYS A 46 3.64 9.92 1.67
CA LYS A 46 2.30 10.47 1.44
C LYS A 46 1.38 9.50 0.69
N GLN A 47 1.88 8.85 -0.36
CA GLN A 47 1.11 7.88 -1.13
C GLN A 47 0.85 6.60 -0.33
N VAL A 48 1.85 6.12 0.42
CA VAL A 48 1.71 4.98 1.32
C VAL A 48 0.61 5.26 2.36
N ARG A 49 0.58 6.46 2.92
CA ARG A 49 -0.48 6.88 3.84
C ARG A 49 -1.86 6.84 3.20
N ILE A 50 -2.04 7.36 1.99
CA ILE A 50 -3.32 7.29 1.27
C ILE A 50 -3.76 5.84 1.07
N ILE A 51 -2.83 4.94 0.73
CA ILE A 51 -3.12 3.50 0.58
C ILE A 51 -3.58 2.90 1.90
N ILE A 52 -2.90 3.20 3.02
CA ILE A 52 -3.26 2.71 4.35
C ILE A 52 -4.60 3.26 4.83
N GLU A 53 -4.87 4.55 4.60
CA GLU A 53 -6.16 5.16 4.94
C GLU A 53 -7.31 4.52 4.14
N HIS A 54 -7.05 4.12 2.89
CA HIS A 54 -8.05 3.47 2.04
C HIS A 54 -8.28 1.98 2.36
N LEU A 55 -7.19 1.21 2.53
CA LEU A 55 -7.25 -0.24 2.75
C LEU A 55 -7.42 -0.63 4.22
N GLY A 56 -7.19 0.32 5.13
CA GLY A 56 -7.02 0.07 6.55
C GLY A 56 -5.58 -0.33 6.91
N PRO A 57 -5.26 -0.42 8.21
CA PRO A 57 -3.96 -0.87 8.68
C PRO A 57 -3.65 -2.31 8.21
N PRO A 58 -2.43 -2.61 7.76
CA PRO A 58 -2.06 -3.94 7.29
C PRO A 58 -2.14 -5.01 8.39
N LEU A 59 -2.49 -6.24 8.01
CA LEU A 59 -2.67 -7.38 8.92
C LEU A 59 -1.34 -7.71 9.64
N GLY A 60 -1.28 -7.38 10.93
CA GLY A 60 -0.07 -7.49 11.75
C GLY A 60 0.40 -6.16 12.36
N SER A 61 -0.24 -5.04 12.00
CA SER A 61 -0.12 -3.76 12.71
C SER A 61 -1.12 -3.61 13.86
N ASN A 62 -1.66 -4.73 14.36
CA ASN A 62 -2.15 -4.76 15.74
C ASN A 62 -0.93 -4.49 16.62
N ASP A 63 -0.87 -3.28 17.17
CA ASP A 63 -0.25 -3.00 18.45
C ASP A 63 -0.50 -4.20 19.39
N PHE A 64 0.51 -5.06 19.52
CA PHE A 64 0.65 -5.86 20.72
C PHE A 64 1.00 -4.89 21.83
N ASN A 65 -0.04 -4.46 22.54
CA ASN A 65 0.07 -3.95 23.89
C ASN A 65 0.17 -5.14 24.85
#